data_AF-A0A954B8B3-F1
#
_entry.id   AF-A0A954B8B3-F1
#
_cell.length_a   1.000
_cell.length_b   1.000
_cell.length_c   1.000
_cell.angle_alpha   90.00
_cell.angle_beta   90.00
_cell.angle_gamma   90.00
#
_symmetry.space_group_name_H-M   'P 1'
#
loop_
_entity.id
_entity.type
_entity.pdbx_description
1 polymer ?
#
loop_
_entity_poly.entity_id
_entity_poly.type
_entity_poly.pdbx_seq_one_letter_code
_entity_poly.pdbx_strand_id
1 'polypeptide(L)'
;MNSGYSPGHPWYYLLGGAVLMPRAILAQTRASGYRGCSAAAIGEADRLAEPKRSASLRALHQRFYDDLQRDLSRYRACVRNLRAHRQKSIGPDQP
;
A
#
# COMPACT_ATOMS: atom_id res chain seq x y z
N MET A 1 -16.71 3.16 18.06
CA MET A 1 -15.53 3.26 18.94
C MET A 1 -14.34 3.68 18.09
N ASN A 2 -13.80 4.88 18.32
CA ASN A 2 -12.67 5.42 17.56
C ASN A 2 -11.40 5.17 18.40
N SER A 3 -10.68 4.08 18.13
CA SER A 3 -9.61 3.55 18.99
C SER A 3 -8.35 4.43 19.10
N GLY A 4 -8.39 5.69 18.64
CA GLY A 4 -7.23 6.60 18.57
C GLY A 4 -6.15 6.21 17.55
N TYR A 5 -6.11 4.95 17.12
CA TYR A 5 -5.14 4.43 16.17
C TYR A 5 -5.50 4.77 14.72
N SER A 6 -4.48 5.05 13.91
CA SER A 6 -4.62 5.28 12.47
C SER A 6 -4.38 3.98 11.68
N PRO A 7 -4.76 3.92 10.39
CA PRO A 7 -4.48 2.76 9.52
C PRO A 7 -3.00 2.38 9.39
N GLY A 8 -2.07 3.23 9.82
CA GLY A 8 -0.64 2.92 9.89
C GLY A 8 -0.22 2.15 11.14
N HIS A 9 -1.12 2.00 12.13
CA HIS A 9 -0.83 1.32 13.39
C HIS A 9 -1.49 -0.07 13.42
N PRO A 10 -0.78 -1.16 13.78
CA PRO A 10 -1.32 -2.52 13.74
C PRO A 10 -2.62 -2.70 14.53
N TRP A 11 -2.74 -2.00 15.67
CA TRP A 11 -3.90 -2.08 16.54
C TRP A 11 -5.18 -1.55 15.91
N TYR A 12 -5.08 -0.67 14.91
CA TYR A 12 -6.25 -0.18 14.19
C TYR A 12 -7.03 -1.33 13.56
N TYR A 13 -6.36 -2.27 12.90
CA TYR A 13 -7.03 -3.40 12.26
C TYR A 13 -7.43 -4.48 13.26
N LEU A 14 -6.66 -4.68 14.33
CA LEU A 14 -7.00 -5.60 15.41
C LEU A 14 -8.33 -5.21 16.08
N LEU A 15 -8.51 -3.91 16.37
CA LEU A 15 -9.69 -3.37 17.04
C LEU A 15 -10.87 -3.09 16.09
N GLY A 16 -10.89 -3.72 14.90
CA GLY A 16 -12.03 -3.65 13.99
C GLY A 16 -12.00 -2.51 12.96
N GLY A 17 -10.90 -1.77 12.84
CA GLY A 17 -10.73 -0.68 11.86
C GLY A 17 -11.01 -1.12 10.41
N ALA A 18 -11.50 -0.19 9.60
CA ALA A 18 -11.90 -0.45 8.23
C ALA A 18 -10.70 -0.74 7.32
N VAL A 19 -10.83 -1.77 6.47
CA VAL A 19 -9.84 -2.10 5.44
C VAL A 19 -10.17 -1.35 4.16
N LEU A 20 -9.28 -0.42 3.76
CA LEU A 20 -9.46 0.35 2.53
C LEU A 20 -9.01 -0.43 1.30
N MET A 21 -9.81 -0.38 0.24
CA MET A 21 -9.44 -0.99 -1.04
C MET A 21 -8.27 -0.24 -1.71
N PRO A 22 -7.44 -0.91 -2.53
CA PRO A 22 -6.29 -0.26 -3.19
C PRO A 22 -6.66 1.01 -3.97
N ARG A 23 -7.83 1.06 -4.61
CA ARG A 23 -8.32 2.27 -5.30
C ARG A 23 -8.56 3.44 -4.35
N ALA A 24 -9.10 3.17 -3.16
CA ALA A 24 -9.32 4.20 -2.13
C ALA A 24 -8.00 4.66 -1.53
N ILE A 25 -7.06 3.74 -1.29
CA ILE A 25 -5.70 4.07 -0.85
C ILE A 25 -5.04 4.99 -1.88
N LEU A 26 -5.10 4.65 -3.17
CA LEU A 26 -4.55 5.48 -4.24
C LEU A 26 -5.18 6.89 -4.27
N ALA A 27 -6.50 6.98 -4.12
CA ALA A 27 -7.19 8.28 -4.10
C ALA A 27 -6.73 9.14 -2.92
N GLN A 28 -6.61 8.57 -1.72
CA GLN A 28 -6.11 9.28 -0.54
C GLN A 28 -4.64 9.70 -0.70
N THR A 29 -3.79 8.83 -1.23
CA THR A 29 -2.37 9.15 -1.48
C THR A 29 -2.22 10.27 -2.51
N ARG A 30 -3.07 10.34 -3.52
CA ARG A 30 -3.10 11.46 -4.47
C ARG A 30 -3.55 12.76 -3.79
N ALA A 31 -4.62 12.68 -2.99
CA ALA A 31 -5.16 13.84 -2.29
C ALA A 31 -4.18 14.43 -1.26
N SER A 32 -3.33 13.61 -0.65
CA SER A 32 -2.30 14.08 0.29
C SER A 32 -1.14 14.81 -0.38
N GLY A 33 -1.06 14.80 -1.72
CA GLY A 33 0.06 15.39 -2.46
C GLY A 33 1.38 14.61 -2.31
N TYR A 34 1.31 13.36 -1.82
CA TYR A 34 2.50 12.55 -1.61
C TYR A 34 3.19 12.23 -2.95
N ARG A 35 4.42 12.73 -3.12
CA ARG A 35 5.21 12.56 -4.35
C ARG A 35 6.00 11.25 -4.43
N GLY A 36 5.97 10.44 -3.36
CA GLY A 36 6.71 9.18 -3.30
C GLY A 36 8.18 9.35 -2.91
N CYS A 37 8.79 8.27 -2.40
CA CYS A 37 10.19 8.26 -1.98
C CYS A 37 11.18 8.32 -3.15
N SER A 38 10.73 8.08 -4.38
CA SER A 38 11.60 7.95 -5.56
C SER A 38 11.57 9.14 -6.50
N ALA A 39 10.92 10.23 -6.10
CA ALA A 39 10.88 11.46 -6.90
C ALA A 39 12.28 11.95 -7.28
N ALA A 40 13.24 11.86 -6.34
CA ALA A 40 14.64 12.20 -6.61
C ALA A 40 15.26 11.29 -7.68
N ALA A 41 15.09 9.96 -7.56
CA ALA A 41 15.64 9.00 -8.51
C ALA A 41 15.09 9.17 -9.94
N ILE A 42 13.79 9.51 -10.07
CA ILE A 42 13.18 9.83 -11.36
C ILE A 42 13.77 11.12 -11.93
N GLY A 43 13.93 12.15 -11.10
CA GLY A 43 14.52 13.43 -11.52
C GLY A 43 16.00 13.33 -11.90
N GLU A 44 16.78 12.44 -11.26
CA GLU A 44 18.15 12.11 -11.69
C GLU A 44 18.15 11.38 -13.04
N ALA A 45 17.26 10.38 -13.21
CA ALA A 45 17.15 9.63 -14.45
C ALA A 45 16.76 10.52 -15.63
N ASP A 46 15.84 11.47 -15.45
CA ASP A 46 15.37 12.38 -16.50
C ASP A 46 16.42 13.41 -16.92
N ARG A 47 17.42 13.69 -16.08
CA ARG A 47 18.55 14.58 -16.41
C ARG A 47 19.63 13.93 -17.28
N LEU A 48 19.57 12.61 -17.49
CA LEU A 48 20.54 11.92 -18.34
C LEU A 48 20.35 12.30 -19.82
N ALA A 49 21.43 12.21 -20.59
CA ALA A 49 21.33 12.29 -22.04
C ALA A 49 20.76 10.99 -22.64
N GLU A 50 20.14 11.09 -23.81
CA GLU A 50 19.75 9.90 -24.57
C GLU A 50 21.00 9.13 -25.06
N PRO A 51 20.94 7.79 -25.15
CA PRO A 51 19.79 6.91 -24.89
C PRO A 51 19.63 6.47 -23.42
N LYS A 52 20.52 6.91 -22.53
CA LYS A 52 20.57 6.46 -21.13
C LYS A 52 19.33 6.89 -20.35
N ARG A 53 18.84 8.11 -20.60
CA ARG A 53 17.60 8.65 -20.01
C ARG A 53 16.43 7.69 -20.15
N SER A 54 16.09 7.34 -21.40
CA SER A 54 14.97 6.46 -21.70
C SER A 54 15.15 5.07 -21.10
N ALA A 55 16.36 4.51 -21.14
CA ALA A 55 16.65 3.21 -20.55
C ALA A 55 16.45 3.21 -19.02
N SER A 56 16.98 4.22 -18.33
CA SER A 56 16.85 4.37 -16.87
C SER A 56 15.40 4.59 -16.43
N LEU A 57 14.63 5.41 -17.15
CA LEU A 57 13.22 5.62 -16.85
C LEU A 57 12.38 4.34 -17.04
N ARG A 58 12.65 3.54 -18.09
CA ARG A 58 11.97 2.24 -18.27
C ARG A 58 12.33 1.25 -17.16
N ALA A 59 13.59 1.20 -16.75
CA ALA A 59 14.02 0.34 -15.66
C ALA A 59 13.33 0.71 -14.33
N LEU A 60 13.24 2.00 -14.02
CA LEU A 60 12.52 2.49 -12.84
C LEU A 60 11.02 2.14 -12.92
N HIS A 61 10.40 2.36 -14.08
CA HIS A 61 8.99 2.02 -14.29
C HIS A 61 8.73 0.52 -14.06
N GLN A 62 9.56 -0.35 -14.65
CA GLN A 62 9.42 -1.79 -14.48
C GLN A 62 9.55 -2.20 -13.01
N ARG A 63 10.57 -1.68 -12.31
CA ARG A 63 10.77 -1.95 -10.89
C ARG A 63 9.54 -1.55 -10.05
N PHE A 64 9.00 -0.34 -10.24
CA PHE A 64 7.84 0.10 -9.47
C PHE A 64 6.59 -0.70 -9.78
N TYR A 65 6.44 -1.16 -11.03
CA TYR A 65 5.35 -2.03 -11.41
C TYR A 65 5.46 -3.39 -10.70
N ASP A 66 6.66 -3.99 -10.66
CA ASP A 66 6.91 -5.27 -9.98
C ASP A 66 6.68 -5.16 -8.47
N ASP A 67 7.14 -4.07 -7.84
CA ASP A 67 6.92 -3.78 -6.43
C ASP A 67 5.41 -3.61 -6.14
N LEU A 68 4.68 -2.87 -6.98
CA LEU A 68 3.23 -2.71 -6.85
C LEU A 68 2.49 -4.06 -6.93
N GLN A 69 2.88 -4.93 -7.86
CA GLN A 69 2.25 -6.25 -7.99
C GLN A 69 2.50 -7.12 -6.74
N ARG A 70 3.73 -7.09 -6.22
CA ARG A 70 4.10 -7.79 -4.98
C ARG A 70 3.30 -7.26 -3.79
N ASP A 71 3.20 -5.95 -3.65
CA ASP A 71 2.49 -5.31 -2.54
C ASP A 71 0.99 -5.57 -2.60
N LEU A 72 0.37 -5.52 -3.79
CA LEU A 72 -1.03 -5.89 -3.96
C LEU A 72 -1.30 -7.36 -3.59
N SER A 73 -0.36 -8.25 -3.92
CA SER A 73 -0.47 -9.67 -3.59
C SER A 73 -0.40 -9.90 -2.08
N ARG A 74 0.57 -9.24 -1.40
CA ARG A 74 0.69 -9.26 0.06
C ARG A 74 -0.52 -8.65 0.74
N TYR A 75 -0.98 -7.49 0.28
CA TYR A 75 -2.18 -6.82 0.77
C TYR A 75 -3.38 -7.77 0.75
N ARG A 76 -3.65 -8.44 -0.39
CA ARG A 76 -4.76 -9.39 -0.51
C ARG A 76 -4.64 -10.54 0.47
N ALA A 77 -3.44 -11.08 0.68
CA ALA A 77 -3.19 -12.14 1.66
C ALA A 77 -3.48 -11.67 3.09
N CYS A 78 -2.96 -10.50 3.49
CA CYS A 78 -3.20 -9.92 4.81
C CYS A 78 -4.68 -9.65 5.06
N VAL A 79 -5.40 -9.10 4.08
CA VAL A 79 -6.85 -8.84 4.21
C VAL A 79 -7.63 -10.14 4.37
N ARG A 80 -7.28 -11.19 3.64
CA ARG A 80 -7.90 -12.51 3.78
C ARG A 80 -7.68 -13.08 5.18
N ASN A 81 -6.44 -13.03 5.67
CA ASN A 81 -6.08 -13.51 7.01
C ASN A 81 -6.82 -12.72 8.10
N LEU A 82 -6.89 -11.39 7.97
CA LEU A 82 -7.62 -10.53 8.90
C LEU A 82 -9.12 -10.85 8.92
N ARG A 83 -9.73 -11.07 7.75
CA ARG A 83 -11.16 -11.46 7.66
C ARG A 83 -11.39 -12.81 8.32
N ALA A 84 -10.54 -13.79 8.07
CA ALA A 84 -10.63 -15.11 8.70
C ALA A 84 -10.46 -15.01 10.22
N HIS A 85 -9.52 -14.20 10.71
CA HIS A 85 -9.33 -13.94 12.13
C HIS A 85 -10.59 -13.32 12.76
N ARG A 86 -11.15 -12.29 12.13
CA ARG A 86 -12.38 -11.63 12.59
C ARG A 86 -13.58 -12.59 12.63
N GLN A 87 -13.71 -13.49 11.66
CA GLN A 87 -14.78 -14.48 11.65
C GLN A 87 -14.62 -15.51 12.79
N LYS A 88 -13.39 -15.96 13.05
CA LYS A 88 -13.10 -16.87 14.18
C LYS A 88 -13.37 -16.22 15.53
N SER A 89 -13.10 -14.93 15.70
CA SER A 89 -13.38 -14.20 16.95
C SER A 89 -14.86 -13.87 17.18
N ILE A 90 -15.75 -14.13 16.21
CA ILE A 90 -17.19 -13.86 16.31
C ILE A 90 -18.00 -15.13 16.70
N GLY A 91 -17.35 -16.31 16.84
CA GLY A 91 -18.04 -17.55 17.24
C GLY A 91 -17.62 -18.07 18.61
N PRO A 92 -18.55 -18.75 19.32
CA PRO A 92 -19.63 -18.15 20.10
C PRO A 92 -19.11 -17.53 21.43
N ASP A 93 -19.81 -16.52 21.93
CA ASP A 93 -19.83 -16.23 23.38
C ASP A 93 -20.10 -17.55 24.10
N GLN A 94 -19.08 -18.08 24.79
CA GLN A 94 -19.30 -19.10 25.81
C GLN A 94 -19.75 -18.37 27.09
N PRO A 95 -20.83 -18.81 27.75
CA PRO A 95 -21.30 -18.23 29.01
C PRO A 95 -20.27 -18.39 30.14
#